data_AF-X1SJU6-F1
#
_entry.id   AF-X1SJU6-F1
#
_cell.length_a   1.000
_cell.length_b   1.000
_cell.length_c   1.000
_cell.angle_alpha   90.00
_cell.angle_beta   90.00
_cell.angle_gamma   90.00
#
_symmetry.space_group_name_H-M   'P 1'
#
loop_
_entity.id
_entity.type
_entity.pdbx_description
1 polymer ?
#
loop_
_entity_poly.entity_id
_entity_poly.type
_entity_poly.pdbx_seq_one_letter_code
_entity_poly.pdbx_strand_id
1 'polypeptide(L)'
;QEAAEKVGVDFNINVITDEHSEIIEIVAGELLASWQEGVEICKKIYICPIEKKADVVIASAGGYPKDINVYQAQKALNNAYQAIKSGGTIILLAECLEGYGEPTFENWIEEANTPDDIIKRLKNKFVLGGHKAYAIAKLTKEVEVILISSLPSDKARKLFFIPMENISQALNYIQDKYGKDFQAYILPSGNTVLPFSSILG
;
A
#
# COMPACT_ATOMS: atom_id res chain seq x y z
N GLN A 1 -9.07 -9.55 -18.96
CA GLN A 1 -10.26 -10.07 -19.65
C GLN A 1 -9.94 -10.40 -21.10
N GLU A 2 -9.69 -9.42 -21.99
CA GLU A 2 -9.43 -9.66 -23.43
C GLU A 2 -8.34 -10.72 -23.72
N ALA A 3 -7.23 -10.71 -22.97
CA ALA A 3 -6.17 -11.71 -23.11
C ALA A 3 -6.65 -13.14 -22.76
N ALA A 4 -7.48 -13.29 -21.74
CA ALA A 4 -7.99 -14.59 -21.31
C ALA A 4 -9.08 -15.12 -22.26
N GLU A 5 -9.91 -14.23 -22.80
CA GLU A 5 -10.88 -14.55 -23.86
C GLU A 5 -10.18 -15.01 -25.15
N LYS A 6 -9.06 -14.37 -25.52
CA LYS A 6 -8.24 -14.78 -26.68
C LYS A 6 -7.60 -16.15 -26.50
N VAL A 7 -7.25 -16.53 -25.28
CA VAL A 7 -6.62 -17.83 -24.96
C VAL A 7 -7.66 -18.95 -24.84
N GLY A 8 -8.93 -18.62 -24.57
CA GLY A 8 -10.01 -19.60 -24.45
C GLY A 8 -9.94 -20.39 -23.14
N VAL A 9 -9.97 -19.70 -22.01
CA VAL A 9 -9.96 -20.37 -20.69
C VAL A 9 -11.34 -20.99 -20.41
N ASP A 10 -11.42 -22.32 -20.39
CA ASP A 10 -12.69 -23.06 -20.20
C ASP A 10 -13.16 -23.10 -18.74
N PHE A 11 -12.23 -23.04 -17.78
CA PHE A 11 -12.54 -23.20 -16.37
C PHE A 11 -11.52 -22.48 -15.48
N ASN A 12 -11.98 -21.89 -14.39
CA ASN A 12 -11.18 -21.17 -13.40
C ASN A 12 -11.51 -21.66 -11.99
N ILE A 13 -10.52 -21.64 -11.10
CA ILE A 13 -10.68 -21.89 -9.66
C ILE A 13 -9.99 -20.73 -8.93
N ASN A 14 -10.77 -19.94 -8.19
CA ASN A 14 -10.28 -18.87 -7.33
C ASN A 14 -10.36 -19.34 -5.88
N VAL A 15 -9.24 -19.23 -5.16
CA VAL A 15 -9.16 -19.56 -3.73
C VAL A 15 -9.03 -18.25 -2.95
N ILE A 16 -9.94 -18.03 -2.01
CA ILE A 16 -9.94 -16.85 -1.12
C ILE A 16 -9.38 -17.30 0.22
N THR A 17 -8.38 -16.58 0.74
CA THR A 17 -7.67 -16.97 1.95
C THR A 17 -7.60 -15.86 3.00
N ASP A 18 -7.56 -16.21 4.28
CA ASP A 18 -7.34 -15.24 5.35
C ASP A 18 -5.86 -14.76 5.41
N GLU A 19 -5.52 -13.96 6.43
CA GLU A 19 -4.16 -13.49 6.66
C GLU A 19 -3.14 -14.60 6.94
N HIS A 20 -3.61 -15.78 7.37
CA HIS A 20 -2.83 -16.99 7.66
C HIS A 20 -2.72 -17.93 6.46
N SER A 21 -3.28 -17.54 5.31
CA SER A 21 -3.38 -18.35 4.09
C SER A 21 -4.32 -19.56 4.22
N GLU A 22 -5.21 -19.56 5.22
CA GLU A 22 -6.24 -20.58 5.36
C GLU A 22 -7.39 -20.29 4.41
N ILE A 23 -7.98 -21.34 3.84
CA ILE A 23 -9.04 -21.21 2.83
C ILE A 23 -10.33 -20.74 3.50
N ILE A 24 -10.83 -19.58 3.09
CA ILE A 24 -12.15 -19.06 3.47
C ILE A 24 -13.22 -19.59 2.52
N GLU A 25 -12.93 -19.56 1.21
CA GLU A 25 -13.90 -19.91 0.17
C GLU A 25 -13.20 -20.33 -1.13
N ILE A 26 -13.87 -21.18 -1.92
CA ILE A 26 -13.42 -21.60 -3.26
C ILE A 26 -14.53 -21.34 -4.26
N VAL A 27 -14.26 -20.51 -5.26
CA VAL A 27 -15.21 -20.21 -6.35
C VAL A 27 -14.65 -20.75 -7.66
N ALA A 28 -15.38 -21.67 -8.29
CA ALA A 28 -14.95 -22.34 -9.50
C ALA A 28 -16.02 -22.35 -10.58
N GLY A 29 -15.63 -22.20 -11.85
CA GLY A 29 -16.57 -22.19 -12.97
C GLY A 29 -16.04 -21.47 -14.20
N GLU A 30 -16.97 -20.93 -15.00
CA GLU A 30 -16.64 -20.04 -16.12
C GLU A 30 -15.79 -18.86 -15.63
N LEU A 31 -14.80 -18.48 -16.41
CA LEU A 31 -13.76 -17.54 -16.02
C LEU A 31 -14.32 -16.24 -15.44
N LEU A 32 -15.20 -15.55 -16.17
CA LEU A 32 -15.69 -14.24 -15.77
C LEU A 32 -16.69 -14.34 -14.61
N ALA A 33 -17.64 -15.28 -14.68
CA ALA A 33 -18.64 -15.48 -13.64
C ALA A 33 -18.01 -15.87 -12.29
N SER A 34 -17.10 -16.85 -12.29
CA SER A 34 -16.42 -17.31 -11.06
C SER A 34 -15.52 -16.23 -10.47
N TRP A 35 -14.86 -15.43 -11.30
CA TRP A 35 -14.04 -14.31 -10.84
C TRP A 35 -14.91 -13.20 -10.23
N GLN A 36 -16.04 -12.84 -10.85
CA GLN A 36 -16.96 -11.82 -10.34
C GLN A 36 -17.56 -12.21 -8.99
N GLU A 37 -17.99 -13.46 -8.84
CA GLU A 37 -18.49 -13.97 -7.57
C GLU A 37 -17.39 -13.95 -6.49
N GLY A 38 -16.17 -14.37 -6.83
CA GLY A 38 -15.02 -14.24 -5.93
C GLY A 38 -14.75 -12.81 -5.48
N VAL A 39 -14.87 -11.82 -6.40
CA VAL A 39 -14.73 -10.40 -6.08
C VAL A 39 -15.79 -9.94 -5.07
N GLU A 40 -17.06 -10.32 -5.23
CA GLU A 40 -18.12 -9.95 -4.29
C GLU A 40 -17.92 -10.55 -2.89
N ILE A 41 -17.33 -11.75 -2.81
CA ILE A 41 -16.96 -12.37 -1.53
C ILE A 41 -15.78 -11.64 -0.91
N CYS A 42 -14.72 -11.38 -1.67
CA CYS A 42 -13.56 -10.59 -1.23
C CYS A 42 -13.96 -9.20 -0.71
N LYS A 43 -14.91 -8.53 -1.36
CA LYS A 43 -15.43 -7.23 -0.90
C LYS A 43 -16.01 -7.31 0.50
N LYS A 44 -16.73 -8.38 0.84
CA LYS A 44 -17.34 -8.57 2.17
C LYS A 44 -16.30 -8.85 3.26
N ILE A 45 -15.17 -9.46 2.89
CA ILE A 45 -14.13 -9.89 3.84
C ILE A 45 -13.09 -8.79 4.05
N TYR A 46 -12.60 -8.17 2.97
CA TYR A 46 -11.41 -7.32 3.03
C TYR A 46 -11.71 -5.82 3.01
N ILE A 47 -12.91 -5.40 2.61
CA ILE A 47 -13.28 -3.98 2.68
C ILE A 47 -13.67 -3.63 4.11
N CYS A 48 -12.95 -2.66 4.67
CA CYS A 48 -13.30 -2.05 5.95
C CYS A 48 -13.97 -0.68 5.67
N PRO A 49 -15.29 -0.55 5.84
CA PRO A 49 -15.96 0.73 5.63
C PRO A 49 -15.50 1.75 6.67
N ILE A 50 -15.17 2.95 6.22
CA ILE A 50 -14.83 4.09 7.08
C ILE A 50 -15.77 5.27 6.81
N GLU A 51 -16.23 5.92 7.87
CA GLU A 51 -17.15 7.06 7.77
C GLU A 51 -16.49 8.30 7.19
N LYS A 52 -15.20 8.49 7.46
CA LYS A 52 -14.42 9.66 7.03
C LYS A 52 -12.94 9.34 6.99
N LYS A 53 -12.17 10.19 6.32
CA LYS A 53 -10.71 10.14 6.35
C LYS A 53 -10.16 10.71 7.67
N ALA A 54 -9.05 10.17 8.14
CA ALA A 54 -8.38 10.54 9.39
C ALA A 54 -7.17 11.47 9.14
N ASP A 55 -6.71 12.13 10.20
CA ASP A 55 -5.49 12.96 10.16
C ASP A 55 -4.23 12.08 10.14
N VAL A 56 -4.32 10.90 10.75
CA VAL A 56 -3.23 9.93 10.87
C VAL A 56 -3.70 8.52 10.53
N VAL A 57 -2.86 7.74 9.86
CA VAL A 57 -3.08 6.30 9.69
C VAL A 57 -1.82 5.55 10.10
N ILE A 58 -1.94 4.63 11.06
CA ILE A 58 -0.86 3.74 11.48
C ILE A 58 -1.08 2.41 10.81
N ALA A 59 -0.22 2.02 9.88
CA ALA A 59 -0.38 0.82 9.08
C ALA A 59 0.82 -0.11 9.23
N SER A 60 0.56 -1.40 9.37
CA SER A 60 1.59 -2.44 9.25
C SER A 60 1.45 -3.17 7.92
N ALA A 61 2.58 -3.51 7.30
CA ALA A 61 2.62 -4.35 6.12
C ALA A 61 2.28 -5.83 6.43
N GLY A 62 2.10 -6.19 7.71
CA GLY A 62 1.67 -7.53 8.13
C GLY A 62 2.82 -8.51 8.37
N GLY A 63 4.04 -8.00 8.54
CA GLY A 63 5.25 -8.79 8.84
C GLY A 63 5.71 -9.69 7.69
N TYR A 64 6.74 -10.49 7.96
CA TYR A 64 7.33 -11.37 6.97
C TYR A 64 6.33 -12.42 6.45
N PRO A 65 6.30 -12.71 5.13
CA PRO A 65 7.14 -12.17 4.06
C PRO A 65 6.58 -10.90 3.39
N LYS A 66 5.46 -10.35 3.89
CA LYS A 66 4.72 -9.26 3.23
C LYS A 66 5.43 -7.91 3.35
N ASP A 67 6.37 -7.77 4.27
CA ASP A 67 7.18 -6.57 4.49
C ASP A 67 8.68 -6.77 4.19
N ILE A 68 9.03 -7.82 3.45
CA ILE A 68 10.42 -8.18 3.12
C ILE A 68 11.20 -7.04 2.44
N ASN A 69 10.51 -6.20 1.66
CA ASN A 69 11.07 -5.02 0.99
C ASN A 69 10.00 -3.95 0.73
N VAL A 70 10.46 -2.75 0.36
CA VAL A 70 9.59 -1.59 0.09
C VAL A 70 8.60 -1.87 -1.05
N TYR A 71 9.02 -2.61 -2.08
CA TYR A 71 8.16 -2.95 -3.22
C TYR A 71 6.90 -3.73 -2.81
N GLN A 72 7.00 -4.59 -1.81
CA GLN A 72 5.85 -5.25 -1.21
C GLN A 72 5.13 -4.34 -0.22
N ALA A 73 5.85 -3.68 0.68
CA ALA A 73 5.28 -2.83 1.73
C ALA A 73 4.44 -1.66 1.19
N GLN A 74 4.71 -1.16 -0.02
CA GLN A 74 3.91 -0.08 -0.62
C GLN A 74 2.45 -0.46 -0.87
N LYS A 75 2.10 -1.76 -0.90
CA LYS A 75 0.70 -2.19 -0.96
C LYS A 75 -0.08 -1.74 0.28
N ALA A 76 0.49 -1.92 1.47
CA ALA A 76 -0.08 -1.44 2.72
C ALA A 76 -0.15 0.08 2.78
N LEU A 77 0.88 0.76 2.25
CA LEU A 77 0.87 2.21 2.10
C LEU A 77 -0.29 2.69 1.22
N ASN A 78 -0.55 2.05 0.08
CA ASN A 78 -1.65 2.41 -0.81
C ASN A 78 -3.03 2.19 -0.17
N ASN A 79 -3.18 1.14 0.65
CA ASN A 79 -4.41 0.89 1.39
C ASN A 79 -4.60 1.93 2.51
N ALA A 80 -3.54 2.25 3.26
CA ALA A 80 -3.55 3.31 4.27
C ALA A 80 -3.92 4.68 3.66
N TYR A 81 -3.47 4.94 2.43
CA TYR A 81 -3.79 6.16 1.70
C TYR A 81 -5.29 6.35 1.41
N GLN A 82 -6.08 5.28 1.35
CA GLN A 82 -7.53 5.41 1.17
C GLN A 82 -8.20 6.01 2.42
N ALA A 83 -7.59 5.86 3.59
CA ALA A 83 -8.12 6.32 4.87
C ALA A 83 -7.60 7.68 5.35
N ILE A 84 -6.63 8.28 4.66
CA ILE A 84 -5.96 9.51 5.10
C ILE A 84 -6.53 10.76 4.41
N LYS A 85 -6.61 11.88 5.14
CA LYS A 85 -6.87 13.21 4.59
C LYS A 85 -5.66 13.72 3.80
N SER A 86 -5.89 14.64 2.86
CA SER A 86 -4.79 15.40 2.24
C SER A 86 -4.03 16.18 3.32
N GLY A 87 -2.70 16.16 3.28
CA GLY A 87 -1.82 16.73 4.31
C GLY A 87 -1.70 15.89 5.59
N GLY A 88 -2.33 14.72 5.66
CA GLY A 88 -2.19 13.79 6.79
C GLY A 88 -0.84 13.10 6.84
N THR A 89 -0.59 12.36 7.92
CA THR A 89 0.63 11.54 8.09
C THR A 89 0.29 10.06 8.19
N ILE A 90 0.95 9.24 7.38
CA ILE A 90 0.91 7.78 7.48
C ILE A 90 2.15 7.30 8.25
N ILE A 91 1.96 6.53 9.32
CA ILE A 91 3.05 5.79 9.98
C ILE A 91 3.03 4.37 9.43
N LEU A 92 4.03 4.02 8.63
CA LEU A 92 4.19 2.69 8.03
C LEU A 92 5.19 1.86 8.84
N LEU A 93 4.73 0.72 9.32
CA LEU A 93 5.54 -0.33 9.96
C LEU A 93 5.83 -1.42 8.92
N ALA A 94 7.07 -1.54 8.49
CA ALA A 94 7.51 -2.55 7.53
C ALA A 94 9.02 -2.78 7.67
N GLU A 95 9.46 -4.00 7.96
CA GLU A 95 10.88 -4.26 8.23
C GLU A 95 11.80 -3.92 7.05
N CYS A 96 11.39 -4.25 5.82
CA CYS A 96 12.13 -3.97 4.58
C CYS A 96 13.59 -4.46 4.58
N LEU A 97 13.83 -5.66 5.12
CA LEU A 97 15.18 -6.22 5.30
C LEU A 97 15.97 -6.41 3.99
N GLU A 98 15.31 -6.60 2.85
CA GLU A 98 15.93 -6.70 1.52
C GLU A 98 16.01 -5.35 0.78
N GLY A 99 15.77 -4.25 1.49
CA GLY A 99 15.80 -2.92 0.89
C GLY A 99 14.59 -2.64 0.00
N TYR A 100 14.84 -2.20 -1.24
CA TYR A 100 13.76 -1.80 -2.15
C TYR A 100 13.05 -2.99 -2.82
N GLY A 101 13.79 -4.04 -3.19
CA GLY A 101 13.23 -5.33 -3.62
C GLY A 101 12.94 -5.54 -5.11
N GLU A 102 12.95 -4.49 -5.94
CA GLU A 102 12.82 -4.63 -7.39
C GLU A 102 13.77 -3.65 -8.10
N PRO A 103 14.63 -4.13 -9.03
CA PRO A 103 15.71 -3.30 -9.60
C PRO A 103 15.23 -2.06 -10.34
N THR A 104 14.12 -2.14 -11.09
CA THR A 104 13.60 -0.99 -11.83
C THR A 104 13.08 0.08 -10.87
N PHE A 105 12.34 -0.34 -9.85
CA PHE A 105 11.86 0.51 -8.77
C PHE A 105 13.03 1.17 -8.02
N GLU A 106 14.07 0.41 -7.65
CA GLU A 106 15.29 0.93 -7.02
C GLU A 106 15.94 2.02 -7.88
N ASN A 107 16.21 1.74 -9.15
CA ASN A 107 16.83 2.71 -10.06
C ASN A 107 15.99 3.98 -10.19
N TRP A 108 14.66 3.83 -10.28
CA TRP A 108 13.75 4.98 -10.40
C TRP A 108 13.81 5.90 -9.17
N ILE A 109 13.86 5.30 -7.98
CA ILE A 109 13.99 6.02 -6.71
C ILE A 109 15.38 6.66 -6.58
N GLU A 110 16.45 5.92 -6.83
CA GLU A 110 17.83 6.39 -6.61
C GLU A 110 18.21 7.54 -7.55
N GLU A 111 17.78 7.47 -8.81
CA GLU A 111 18.01 8.52 -9.82
C GLU A 111 17.13 9.77 -9.60
N ALA A 112 16.11 9.71 -8.73
CA ALA A 112 15.25 10.84 -8.45
C ALA A 112 15.88 11.79 -7.43
N ASN A 113 15.73 13.09 -7.66
CA ASN A 113 15.98 14.11 -6.65
C ASN A 113 14.67 14.60 -6.03
N THR A 114 13.59 14.57 -6.81
CA THR A 114 12.25 14.99 -6.39
C THR A 114 11.17 14.01 -6.85
N PRO A 115 9.99 13.99 -6.20
CA PRO A 115 8.85 13.19 -6.67
C PRO A 115 8.45 13.53 -8.12
N ASP A 116 8.62 14.78 -8.54
CA ASP A 116 8.29 15.23 -9.89
C ASP A 116 9.17 14.60 -10.98
N ASP A 117 10.40 14.22 -10.66
CA ASP A 117 11.29 13.51 -11.61
C ASP A 117 10.72 12.14 -11.99
N ILE A 118 10.15 11.44 -11.00
CA ILE A 118 9.51 10.13 -11.18
C ILE A 118 8.19 10.29 -11.94
N ILE A 119 7.38 11.28 -11.57
CA ILE A 119 6.10 11.57 -12.22
C ILE A 119 6.28 11.88 -13.71
N LYS A 120 7.30 12.70 -14.05
CA LYS A 120 7.63 13.01 -15.45
C LYS A 120 8.13 11.78 -16.21
N ARG A 121 8.97 10.94 -15.59
CA ARG A 121 9.49 9.71 -16.21
C ARG A 121 8.37 8.77 -16.64
N LEU A 122 7.41 8.47 -15.77
CA LEU A 122 6.29 7.57 -16.11
C LEU A 122 5.40 8.14 -17.22
N LYS A 123 5.12 9.46 -17.20
CA LYS A 123 4.32 10.11 -18.25
C LYS A 123 4.97 9.98 -19.64
N ASN A 124 6.30 10.02 -19.71
CA ASN A 124 7.02 9.89 -20.97
C ASN A 124 7.14 8.44 -21.41
N LYS A 125 7.37 7.50 -20.48
CA LYS A 125 7.52 6.08 -20.79
C LYS A 125 7.09 5.22 -19.61
N PHE A 126 6.08 4.38 -19.85
CA PHE A 126 5.70 3.35 -18.90
C PHE A 126 6.80 2.27 -18.84
N VAL A 127 7.21 1.93 -17.61
CA VAL A 127 8.12 0.80 -17.33
C VAL A 127 7.54 0.04 -16.12
N LEU A 128 7.51 -1.28 -16.23
CA LEU A 128 7.13 -2.15 -15.11
C LEU A 128 8.11 -1.92 -13.94
N GLY A 129 7.62 -1.97 -12.70
CA GLY A 129 8.38 -1.52 -11.53
C GLY A 129 8.38 0.00 -11.30
N GLY A 130 8.65 0.79 -12.35
CA GLY A 130 8.62 2.26 -12.29
C GLY A 130 7.25 2.85 -11.90
N HIS A 131 6.16 2.17 -12.26
CA HIS A 131 4.81 2.55 -11.83
C HIS A 131 4.59 2.48 -10.30
N LYS A 132 5.37 1.66 -9.55
CA LYS A 132 5.34 1.67 -8.08
C LYS A 132 6.06 2.88 -7.50
N ALA A 133 7.20 3.24 -8.08
CA ALA A 133 7.91 4.48 -7.73
C ALA A 133 7.01 5.69 -7.97
N TYR A 134 6.27 5.70 -9.10
CA TYR A 134 5.27 6.72 -9.40
C TYR A 134 4.15 6.80 -8.34
N ALA A 135 3.62 5.66 -7.89
CA ALA A 135 2.57 5.64 -6.87
C ALA A 135 3.06 6.28 -5.56
N ILE A 136 4.27 5.92 -5.11
CA ILE A 136 4.91 6.51 -3.92
C ILE A 136 5.12 8.01 -4.14
N ALA A 137 5.71 8.42 -5.27
CA ALA A 137 5.99 9.83 -5.57
C ALA A 137 4.73 10.69 -5.61
N LYS A 138 3.63 10.17 -6.17
CA LYS A 138 2.35 10.89 -6.17
C LYS A 138 1.80 11.03 -4.75
N LEU A 139 1.84 9.95 -3.97
CA LEU A 139 1.34 9.92 -2.60
C LEU A 139 2.12 10.87 -1.69
N THR A 140 3.46 10.88 -1.75
CA THR A 140 4.30 11.72 -0.89
C THR A 140 4.22 13.22 -1.21
N LYS A 141 3.60 13.60 -2.33
CA LYS A 141 3.22 14.99 -2.60
C LYS A 141 1.96 15.44 -1.87
N GLU A 142 1.11 14.50 -1.49
CA GLU A 142 -0.19 14.80 -0.86
C GLU A 142 -0.18 14.51 0.64
N VAL A 143 0.63 13.55 1.10
CA VAL A 143 0.72 13.14 2.51
C VAL A 143 2.16 12.88 2.93
N GLU A 144 2.39 12.96 4.23
CA GLU A 144 3.67 12.61 4.82
C GLU A 144 3.70 11.12 5.17
N VAL A 145 4.86 10.48 5.01
CA VAL A 145 5.04 9.06 5.35
C VAL A 145 6.20 8.94 6.31
N ILE A 146 5.91 8.49 7.53
CA ILE A 146 6.90 8.05 8.50
C ILE A 146 7.13 6.56 8.28
N LEU A 147 8.39 6.13 8.14
CA LEU A 147 8.75 4.73 8.00
C LEU A 147 9.52 4.26 9.25
N ILE A 148 9.05 3.19 9.86
CA ILE A 148 9.78 2.42 10.89
C ILE A 148 10.15 1.08 10.28
N SER A 149 11.45 0.87 10.06
CA SER A 149 11.99 -0.24 9.27
C SER A 149 13.47 -0.48 9.57
N SER A 150 13.99 -1.62 9.12
CA SER A 150 15.43 -1.92 9.02
C SER A 150 16.09 -1.30 7.77
N LEU A 151 15.32 -0.67 6.87
CA LEU A 151 15.87 0.05 5.72
C LEU A 151 16.79 1.20 6.18
N PRO A 152 18.00 1.34 5.59
CA PRO A 152 18.87 2.47 5.89
C PRO A 152 18.17 3.82 5.71
N SER A 153 18.37 4.74 6.67
CA SER A 153 17.61 5.99 6.71
C SER A 153 17.86 6.90 5.50
N ASP A 154 19.02 6.82 4.86
CA ASP A 154 19.33 7.50 3.59
C ASP A 154 18.47 6.96 2.43
N LYS A 155 18.34 5.63 2.33
CA LYS A 155 17.42 4.98 1.39
C LYS A 155 15.95 5.32 1.66
N ALA A 156 15.54 5.34 2.93
CA ALA A 156 14.18 5.78 3.30
C ALA A 156 13.89 7.21 2.85
N ARG A 157 14.87 8.12 2.98
CA ARG A 157 14.73 9.52 2.53
C ARG A 157 14.68 9.65 1.00
N LYS A 158 15.33 8.76 0.25
CA LYS A 158 15.20 8.68 -1.22
C LYS A 158 13.77 8.37 -1.68
N LEU A 159 12.99 7.67 -0.86
CA LEU A 159 11.55 7.46 -1.07
C LEU A 159 10.69 8.67 -0.70
N PHE A 160 11.33 9.77 -0.24
CA PHE A 160 10.66 10.94 0.34
C PHE A 160 9.92 10.64 1.65
N PHE A 161 10.38 9.63 2.39
CA PHE A 161 9.84 9.27 3.70
C PHE A 161 10.67 9.88 4.84
N ILE A 162 10.08 9.92 6.02
CA ILE A 162 10.71 10.33 7.28
C ILE A 162 11.03 9.05 8.08
N PRO A 163 12.30 8.60 8.12
CA PRO A 163 12.66 7.43 8.90
C PRO A 163 12.62 7.74 10.40
N MET A 164 12.03 6.84 11.19
CA MET A 164 12.04 6.87 12.65
C MET A 164 12.35 5.48 13.20
N GLU A 165 12.90 5.42 14.42
CA GLU A 165 13.38 4.16 14.98
C GLU A 165 12.26 3.30 15.57
N ASN A 166 11.20 3.92 16.09
CA ASN A 166 10.15 3.21 16.80
C ASN A 166 8.83 4.00 16.84
N ILE A 167 7.76 3.30 17.21
CA ILE A 167 6.41 3.85 17.25
C ILE A 167 6.28 5.00 18.26
N SER A 168 7.02 4.97 19.37
CA SER A 168 6.97 6.04 20.38
C SER A 168 7.47 7.37 19.83
N GLN A 169 8.58 7.37 19.07
CA GLN A 169 9.07 8.56 18.37
C GLN A 169 8.05 9.09 17.37
N ALA A 170 7.44 8.19 16.58
CA ALA A 170 6.41 8.58 15.62
C ALA A 170 5.17 9.18 16.30
N LEU A 171 4.69 8.58 17.40
CA LEU A 171 3.55 9.10 18.14
C LEU A 171 3.83 10.46 18.78
N ASN A 172 5.04 10.69 19.30
CA ASN A 172 5.44 12.00 19.82
C ASN A 172 5.40 13.06 18.71
N TYR A 173 5.99 12.75 17.55
CA TYR A 173 5.95 13.64 16.38
C TYR A 173 4.51 13.96 15.95
N ILE A 174 3.64 12.95 15.94
CA ILE A 174 2.22 13.14 15.62
C ILE A 174 1.52 14.04 16.63
N GLN A 175 1.75 13.85 17.93
CA GLN A 175 1.17 14.68 18.98
C GLN A 175 1.63 16.14 18.88
N ASP A 176 2.90 16.37 18.56
CA ASP A 176 3.44 17.72 18.36
C ASP A 176 2.82 18.41 17.13
N LYS A 177 2.57 17.65 16.05
CA LYS A 177 2.04 18.17 14.78
C LYS A 177 0.53 18.41 14.81
N TYR A 178 -0.25 17.49 15.38
CA TYR A 178 -1.71 17.49 15.32
C TYR A 178 -2.40 17.79 16.66
N GLY A 179 -1.64 17.89 17.76
CA GLY A 179 -2.19 17.99 19.12
C GLY A 179 -2.63 16.63 19.67
N LYS A 180 -3.36 16.63 20.79
CA LYS A 180 -3.78 15.39 21.48
C LYS A 180 -5.08 14.78 20.94
N ASP A 181 -5.88 15.56 20.22
CA ASP A 181 -7.24 15.18 19.79
C ASP A 181 -7.31 14.80 18.29
N PHE A 182 -6.19 14.38 17.70
CA PHE A 182 -6.17 13.93 16.31
C PHE A 182 -6.97 12.65 16.13
N GLN A 183 -7.59 12.49 14.96
CA GLN A 183 -8.25 11.23 14.61
C GLN A 183 -7.28 10.34 13.86
N ALA A 184 -7.26 9.06 14.24
CA ALA A 184 -6.41 8.06 13.62
C ALA A 184 -7.13 6.76 13.32
N TYR A 185 -6.69 6.09 12.26
CA TYR A 185 -6.95 4.68 12.03
C TYR A 185 -5.71 3.84 12.31
N ILE A 186 -5.93 2.64 12.83
CA ILE A 186 -4.91 1.61 12.95
C ILE A 186 -5.27 0.50 11.96
N LEU A 187 -4.32 0.14 11.11
CA LEU A 187 -4.46 -0.87 10.07
C LEU A 187 -3.39 -1.96 10.27
N PRO A 188 -3.64 -2.95 11.16
CA PRO A 188 -2.66 -3.97 11.52
C PRO A 188 -2.24 -4.87 10.34
N SER A 189 -3.17 -5.09 9.40
CA SER A 189 -2.98 -5.96 8.23
C SER A 189 -3.16 -5.15 6.94
N GLY A 190 -2.36 -4.12 6.75
CA GLY A 190 -2.52 -3.15 5.66
C GLY A 190 -2.36 -3.73 4.27
N ASN A 191 -1.68 -4.87 4.12
CA ASN A 191 -1.57 -5.57 2.83
C ASN A 191 -2.83 -6.35 2.44
N THR A 192 -3.73 -6.60 3.39
CA THR A 192 -4.95 -7.41 3.17
C THR A 192 -6.20 -6.54 3.22
N VAL A 193 -6.31 -5.66 4.22
CA VAL A 193 -7.52 -4.86 4.46
C VAL A 193 -7.49 -3.57 3.63
N LEU A 194 -8.60 -3.29 2.95
CA LEU A 194 -8.82 -2.06 2.19
C LEU A 194 -9.82 -1.16 2.91
N PRO A 195 -9.37 -0.06 3.55
CA PRO A 195 -10.26 0.98 4.02
C PRO A 195 -11.01 1.60 2.85
N PHE A 196 -12.32 1.77 2.97
CA PHE A 196 -13.15 2.35 1.92
C PHE A 196 -14.17 3.34 2.49
N SER A 197 -14.20 4.56 1.97
CA SER A 197 -15.24 5.53 2.29
C SER A 197 -16.20 5.64 1.11
N SER A 198 -17.49 5.42 1.36
CA SER A 198 -18.57 5.54 0.36
C SER A 198 -18.85 6.99 -0.07
N ILE A 199 -18.12 7.98 0.48
CA ILE A 199 -18.32 9.42 0.19
C ILE A 199 -17.66 9.85 -1.14
N LEU A 200 -16.96 8.95 -1.83
CA LEU A 200 -16.49 9.16 -3.20
C LEU A 200 -17.21 8.17 -4.14
N GLY A 201 -18.51 8.41 -4.32
CA GLY A 201 -19.33 7.89 -5.42
C GLY A 201 -19.69 9.01 -6.37
#